data_AF-A0A1R0W5Q9-F1
#
_entry.id   AF-A0A1R0W5Q9-F1
#
_cell.length_a   1.000
_cell.length_b   1.000
_cell.length_c   1.000
_cell.angle_alpha   90.00
_cell.angle_beta   90.00
_cell.angle_gamma   90.00
#
_symmetry.space_group_name_H-M   'P 1'
#
loop_
_entity.id
_entity.type
_entity.pdbx_description
1 polymer ?
#
loop_
_entity_poly.entity_id
_entity_poly.type
_entity_poly.pdbx_seq_one_letter_code
_entity_poly.pdbx_strand_id
1 'polypeptide(L)'
;MLNLILILLIIIGIGAFLFFYLRKKKDEPIVTEEYRFDLKQIEIFVKNAFKDIINESPYAGNPSEEEFARRKNRKKELRAALRNCLHGDIAAKNYVKLYIKDMLKENYGFNETNINSVIPFDRPERLSEQDRFEILLYSYKKIFKKDALNQLISKYGLNTLKRLEDGEKRYQITRGEIKEIYDKEKPKLSFEDKLNIIVQRVYQNYKGFGPIDEIRDQKIEGVSGGVSGIPESVASALDFTEFEVQPIYIPRNYDSIWIFYKGISINLEFLSFGSEKELKRVCQNIYTYGNPGQLNEARGFISNDMADGSRVVVLRPKVAESWAFFVRKHDFSYVRLSEQIHGQNAELAIQMLTFLVYGSQTIALTGRQGSGKTTLVKGLIDKIQCKNIRVQEQFFELWLRKMFPHKNILSLRETPTVSAQAIMDITKKTDGTMNIVGEASSHEIVSLAIQAGLVASEYTIVTHHGNTFQKMINALRNSLIAAGDFNDEKAAEEQVVSWLNFNVHCVLSGTGERYISRITQCVPVFSRSYSREYKNATTVEQKIEGLNDTIVEFASRTTDAKTYEERDVIVWNEGKYEVKDSLTPDKVSEMLGNMDEEERELFRNFLSKHWGNAA
;
A
#
# COMPACT_ATOMS: atom_id res chain seq x y z
N MET A 1 31.92 -74.10 -6.14
CA MET A 1 32.21 -73.08 -7.18
C MET A 1 31.22 -71.91 -7.12
N LEU A 2 29.91 -72.12 -7.26
CA LEU A 2 28.91 -71.04 -7.27
C LEU A 2 28.89 -70.18 -5.98
N ASN A 3 28.96 -70.83 -4.80
CA ASN A 3 28.95 -70.11 -3.51
C ASN A 3 30.22 -69.25 -3.28
N LEU A 4 31.36 -69.65 -3.83
CA LEU A 4 32.61 -68.89 -3.73
C LEU A 4 32.56 -67.62 -4.58
N ILE A 5 31.93 -67.68 -5.75
CA ILE A 5 31.72 -66.53 -6.64
C ILE A 5 30.73 -65.53 -6.02
N LEU A 6 29.66 -66.03 -5.37
CA LEU A 6 28.68 -65.21 -4.66
C LEU A 6 29.30 -64.46 -3.46
N ILE A 7 30.15 -65.13 -2.68
CA ILE A 7 30.85 -64.48 -1.56
C ILE A 7 31.80 -63.40 -2.08
N LEU A 8 32.51 -63.65 -3.18
CA LEU A 8 33.41 -62.66 -3.79
C LEU A 8 32.66 -61.41 -4.27
N LEU A 9 31.49 -61.59 -4.91
CA LEU A 9 30.64 -60.49 -5.37
C LEU A 9 30.10 -59.63 -4.22
N ILE A 10 29.72 -60.26 -3.10
CA ILE A 10 29.26 -59.54 -1.90
C ILE A 10 30.40 -58.73 -1.29
N ILE A 11 31.61 -59.28 -1.21
CA ILE A 11 32.78 -58.55 -0.69
C ILE A 11 33.13 -57.37 -1.59
N ILE A 12 33.08 -57.53 -2.91
CA ILE A 12 33.31 -56.44 -3.88
C ILE A 12 32.21 -55.37 -3.75
N GLY A 13 30.95 -55.77 -3.60
CA GLY A 13 29.82 -54.86 -3.40
C GLY A 13 29.93 -54.04 -2.11
N ILE A 14 30.31 -54.68 -1.01
CA ILE A 14 30.56 -54.03 0.29
C ILE A 14 31.77 -53.10 0.20
N GLY A 15 32.86 -53.53 -0.47
CA GLY A 15 34.04 -52.72 -0.70
C GLY A 15 33.75 -51.47 -1.55
N ALA A 16 32.97 -51.62 -2.61
CA ALA A 16 32.53 -50.51 -3.45
C ALA A 16 31.59 -49.56 -2.69
N PHE A 17 30.67 -50.09 -1.88
CA PHE A 17 29.79 -49.29 -1.04
C PHE A 17 30.57 -48.50 0.02
N LEU A 18 31.53 -49.14 0.72
CA LEU A 18 32.43 -48.48 1.67
C LEU A 18 33.30 -47.43 1.00
N PHE A 19 33.83 -47.72 -0.19
CA PHE A 19 34.62 -46.78 -0.97
C PHE A 19 33.79 -45.55 -1.34
N PHE A 20 32.57 -45.73 -1.88
CA PHE A 20 31.68 -44.61 -2.21
C PHE A 20 31.18 -43.88 -0.96
N TYR A 21 30.88 -44.56 0.13
CA TYR A 21 30.42 -43.95 1.38
C TYR A 21 31.52 -43.12 2.07
N LEU A 22 32.77 -43.61 2.08
CA LEU A 22 33.92 -42.88 2.60
C LEU A 22 34.33 -41.72 1.68
N ARG A 23 34.16 -41.86 0.35
CA ARG A 23 34.40 -40.77 -0.61
C ARG A 23 33.35 -39.67 -0.49
N LYS A 24 32.07 -40.04 -0.28
CA LYS A 24 30.98 -39.08 -0.01
C LYS A 24 31.16 -38.32 1.32
N LYS A 25 31.96 -38.86 2.25
CA LYS A 25 32.36 -38.18 3.50
C LYS A 25 33.60 -37.28 3.35
N LYS A 26 34.31 -37.35 2.22
CA LYS A 26 35.50 -36.53 1.92
C LYS A 26 35.21 -35.30 1.04
N ASP A 27 33.98 -35.15 0.54
CA ASP A 27 33.51 -33.94 -0.14
C ASP A 27 32.92 -32.92 0.85
N GLU A 28 33.48 -32.80 2.06
CA GLU A 28 33.38 -31.54 2.79
C GLU A 28 34.41 -30.59 2.14
N PRO A 29 33.99 -29.41 1.67
CA PRO A 29 34.94 -28.47 1.08
C PRO A 29 35.97 -28.12 2.15
N ILE A 30 37.23 -28.45 1.88
CA ILE A 30 38.36 -27.96 2.65
C ILE A 30 38.30 -26.43 2.54
N VAL A 31 37.82 -25.76 3.59
CA VAL A 31 37.86 -24.30 3.68
C VAL A 31 39.32 -23.94 3.88
N THR A 32 40.03 -23.63 2.79
CA THR A 32 41.30 -22.92 2.86
C THR A 32 41.07 -21.61 3.61
N GLU A 33 41.96 -21.26 4.56
CA GLU A 33 41.86 -20.04 5.38
C GLU A 33 41.64 -18.76 4.54
N GLU A 34 42.10 -18.78 3.29
CA GLU A 34 42.02 -17.71 2.30
C GLU A 34 40.58 -17.31 1.92
N TYR A 35 39.61 -18.23 1.99
CA TYR A 35 38.20 -17.98 1.64
C TYR A 35 37.28 -17.84 2.86
N ARG A 36 37.85 -17.86 4.08
CA ARG A 36 37.05 -17.74 5.31
C ARG A 36 36.18 -16.50 5.28
N PHE A 37 36.70 -15.34 4.86
CA PHE A 37 35.95 -14.08 4.86
C PHE A 37 35.12 -13.83 3.59
N ASP A 38 34.87 -14.85 2.77
CA ASP A 38 33.88 -14.76 1.70
C ASP A 38 32.46 -14.65 2.27
N LEU A 39 31.64 -13.78 1.70
CA LEU A 39 30.27 -13.51 2.14
C LEU A 39 29.45 -14.81 2.23
N LYS A 40 29.62 -15.72 1.27
CA LYS A 40 28.92 -17.01 1.25
C LYS A 40 29.30 -17.92 2.43
N GLN A 41 30.58 -17.90 2.83
CA GLN A 41 31.04 -18.67 4.00
C GLN A 41 30.51 -18.07 5.31
N ILE A 42 30.45 -16.75 5.39
CA ILE A 42 29.84 -16.03 6.52
C ILE A 42 28.35 -16.38 6.64
N GLU A 43 27.62 -16.42 5.53
CA GLU A 43 26.21 -16.83 5.50
C GLU A 43 26.02 -18.27 5.97
N ILE A 44 26.86 -19.21 5.52
CA ILE A 44 26.84 -20.62 5.96
C ILE A 44 27.12 -20.71 7.46
N PHE A 45 28.13 -19.99 7.96
CA PHE A 45 28.45 -19.92 9.38
C PHE A 45 27.26 -19.42 10.20
N VAL A 46 26.66 -18.30 9.83
CA VAL A 46 25.51 -17.71 10.55
C VAL A 46 24.31 -18.66 10.52
N LYS A 47 24.04 -19.29 9.37
CA LYS A 47 22.96 -20.27 9.23
C LYS A 47 23.16 -21.48 10.15
N ASN A 48 24.37 -22.00 10.24
CA ASN A 48 24.71 -23.12 11.11
C ASN A 48 24.65 -22.71 12.58
N ALA A 49 25.21 -21.55 12.95
CA ALA A 49 25.16 -21.03 14.31
C ALA A 49 23.71 -20.87 14.82
N PHE A 50 22.81 -20.32 14.00
CA PHE A 50 21.38 -20.26 14.36
C PHE A 50 20.75 -21.65 14.50
N LYS A 51 21.09 -22.59 13.61
CA LYS A 51 20.59 -23.97 13.68
C LYS A 51 21.05 -24.66 14.97
N ASP A 52 22.30 -24.45 15.36
CA ASP A 52 22.89 -25.04 16.55
C ASP A 52 22.23 -24.48 17.82
N ILE A 53 22.10 -23.15 17.94
CA ILE A 53 21.39 -22.51 19.07
C ILE A 53 19.93 -23.01 19.17
N ILE A 54 19.27 -23.21 18.02
CA ILE A 54 17.89 -23.71 17.97
C ILE A 54 17.79 -25.19 18.33
N ASN A 55 18.83 -26.00 18.12
CA ASN A 55 18.82 -27.44 18.37
C ASN A 55 19.47 -27.83 19.69
N GLU A 56 20.31 -26.97 20.27
CA GLU A 56 21.01 -27.20 21.52
C GLU A 56 20.03 -27.49 22.66
N SER A 57 20.33 -28.54 23.43
CA SER A 57 19.51 -28.91 24.58
C SER A 57 19.65 -27.86 25.69
N PRO A 58 18.55 -27.34 26.25
CA PRO A 58 18.60 -26.44 27.40
C PRO A 58 19.30 -27.05 28.63
N TYR A 59 19.46 -28.37 28.68
CA TYR A 59 20.12 -29.12 29.75
C TYR A 59 21.64 -29.28 29.55
N ALA A 60 22.21 -28.75 28.46
CA ALA A 60 23.63 -28.86 28.20
C ALA A 60 24.45 -28.17 29.32
N GLY A 61 25.30 -28.96 29.99
CA GLY A 61 26.26 -28.48 30.99
C GLY A 61 25.75 -28.32 32.43
N ASN A 62 24.65 -28.97 32.83
CA ASN A 62 24.06 -28.86 34.19
C ASN A 62 23.90 -27.40 34.68
N PRO A 63 23.13 -26.55 33.96
CA PRO A 63 22.94 -25.16 34.32
C PRO A 63 22.10 -25.00 35.61
N SER A 64 22.27 -23.88 36.30
CA SER A 64 21.37 -23.48 37.41
C SER A 64 19.93 -23.27 36.91
N GLU A 65 18.92 -23.31 37.80
CA GLU A 65 17.52 -23.09 37.42
C GLU A 65 17.31 -21.72 36.73
N GLU A 66 17.97 -20.67 37.22
CA GLU A 66 17.93 -19.34 36.60
C GLU A 66 18.55 -19.33 35.20
N GLU A 67 19.70 -19.98 35.03
CA GLU A 67 20.40 -20.05 33.75
C GLU A 67 19.61 -20.87 32.73
N PHE A 68 19.00 -21.98 33.18
CA PHE A 68 18.09 -22.78 32.37
C PHE A 68 16.90 -21.95 31.87
N ALA A 69 16.23 -21.21 32.76
CA ALA A 69 15.10 -20.35 32.41
C ALA A 69 15.51 -19.26 31.40
N ARG A 70 16.67 -18.63 31.61
CA ARG A 70 17.25 -17.63 30.67
C ARG A 70 17.53 -18.24 29.30
N ARG A 71 18.21 -19.39 29.21
CA ARG A 71 18.50 -20.08 27.94
C ARG A 71 17.23 -20.47 27.21
N LYS A 72 16.23 -20.99 27.93
CA LYS A 72 14.92 -21.37 27.37
C LYS A 72 14.17 -20.16 26.80
N ASN A 73 14.11 -19.04 27.53
CA ASN A 73 13.46 -17.81 27.07
C ASN A 73 14.18 -17.20 25.86
N ARG A 74 15.50 -17.11 25.91
CA ARG A 74 16.34 -16.62 24.80
C ARG A 74 16.10 -17.41 23.52
N LYS A 75 16.04 -18.74 23.63
CA LYS A 75 15.75 -19.64 22.50
C LYS A 75 14.33 -19.45 21.95
N LYS A 76 13.35 -19.24 22.82
CA LYS A 76 11.95 -18.97 22.44
C LYS A 76 11.84 -17.64 21.69
N GLU A 77 12.45 -16.57 22.21
CA GLU A 77 12.50 -15.25 21.58
C GLU A 77 13.18 -15.30 20.21
N LEU A 78 14.34 -15.94 20.12
CA LEU A 78 15.06 -16.08 18.86
C LEU A 78 14.25 -16.84 17.80
N ARG A 79 13.57 -17.94 18.19
CA ARG A 79 12.66 -18.66 17.28
C ARG A 79 11.48 -17.81 16.85
N ALA A 80 10.96 -16.94 17.71
CA ALA A 80 9.91 -16.00 17.35
C ALA A 80 10.44 -14.94 16.37
N ALA A 81 11.58 -14.32 16.67
CA ALA A 81 12.20 -13.32 15.83
C ALA A 81 12.56 -13.85 14.43
N LEU A 82 13.15 -15.04 14.33
CA LEU A 82 13.49 -15.67 13.04
C LEU A 82 12.29 -16.05 12.17
N ARG A 83 11.10 -16.18 12.77
CA ARG A 83 9.84 -16.35 12.04
C ARG A 83 9.26 -15.00 11.63
N ASN A 84 9.17 -14.08 12.58
CA ASN A 84 8.50 -12.79 12.39
C ASN A 84 9.30 -11.83 11.49
N CYS A 85 10.63 -11.96 11.42
CA CYS A 85 11.46 -11.11 10.57
C CYS A 85 11.15 -11.26 9.07
N LEU A 86 10.59 -12.40 8.65
CA LEU A 86 10.13 -12.65 7.27
C LEU A 86 8.83 -11.91 6.93
N HIS A 87 8.17 -11.30 7.91
CA HIS A 87 6.90 -10.62 7.73
C HIS A 87 7.03 -9.10 7.64
N GLY A 88 8.25 -8.56 7.66
CA GLY A 88 8.50 -7.12 7.68
C GLY A 88 8.44 -6.49 9.07
N ASP A 89 8.49 -7.30 10.14
CA ASP A 89 8.62 -6.84 11.53
C ASP A 89 10.04 -6.29 11.79
N ILE A 90 10.12 -4.96 11.96
CA ILE A 90 11.37 -4.23 12.18
C ILE A 90 12.02 -4.61 13.51
N ALA A 91 11.24 -4.86 14.57
CA ALA A 91 11.79 -5.23 15.87
C ALA A 91 12.42 -6.61 15.81
N ALA A 92 11.73 -7.58 15.19
CA ALA A 92 12.27 -8.91 14.95
C ALA A 92 13.52 -8.88 14.05
N LYS A 93 13.52 -8.08 12.97
CA LYS A 93 14.69 -7.85 12.10
C LYS A 93 15.88 -7.34 12.90
N ASN A 94 15.68 -6.29 13.71
CA ASN A 94 16.76 -5.70 14.51
C ASN A 94 17.31 -6.71 15.54
N TYR A 95 16.44 -7.50 16.17
CA TYR A 95 16.86 -8.55 17.10
C TYR A 95 17.75 -9.59 16.40
N VAL A 96 17.35 -10.11 15.23
CA VAL A 96 18.16 -11.07 14.48
C VAL A 96 19.50 -10.45 14.04
N LYS A 97 19.50 -9.19 13.59
CA LYS A 97 20.73 -8.49 13.21
C LYS A 97 21.70 -8.31 14.38
N LEU A 98 21.20 -8.04 15.58
CA LEU A 98 22.04 -7.97 16.79
C LEU A 98 22.72 -9.31 17.06
N TYR A 99 21.99 -10.43 16.96
CA TYR A 99 22.59 -11.76 17.11
C TYR A 99 23.65 -12.05 16.05
N ILE A 100 23.39 -11.71 14.79
CA ILE A 100 24.38 -11.86 13.73
C ILE A 100 25.62 -11.04 14.07
N LYS A 101 25.45 -9.78 14.47
CA LYS A 101 26.55 -8.91 14.86
C LYS A 101 27.40 -9.51 15.97
N ASP A 102 26.78 -10.01 17.04
CA ASP A 102 27.48 -10.61 18.17
C ASP A 102 28.25 -11.87 17.72
N MET A 103 27.63 -12.76 16.94
CA MET A 103 28.32 -13.96 16.40
C MET A 103 29.51 -13.61 15.51
N LEU A 104 29.36 -12.58 14.66
CA LEU A 104 30.43 -12.15 13.76
C LEU A 104 31.59 -11.50 14.54
N LYS A 105 31.28 -10.74 15.58
CA LYS A 105 32.30 -10.08 16.42
C LYS A 105 33.01 -11.07 17.35
N GLU A 106 32.26 -11.88 18.09
CA GLU A 106 32.78 -12.72 19.18
C GLU A 106 33.29 -14.08 18.68
N ASN A 107 32.56 -14.73 17.78
CA ASN A 107 32.85 -16.12 17.38
C ASN A 107 33.60 -16.20 16.04
N TYR A 108 33.30 -15.31 15.11
CA TYR A 108 33.91 -15.32 13.78
C TYR A 108 35.28 -14.62 13.74
N GLY A 109 35.51 -13.67 14.65
CA GLY A 109 36.79 -12.98 14.86
C GLY A 109 37.00 -11.75 13.97
N PHE A 110 35.94 -11.02 13.61
CA PHE A 110 36.09 -9.77 12.85
C PHE A 110 36.87 -8.70 13.61
N ASN A 111 37.77 -8.02 12.90
CA ASN A 111 38.60 -6.91 13.38
C ASN A 111 38.82 -5.88 12.26
N GLU A 112 39.53 -4.79 12.55
CA GLU A 112 39.74 -3.67 11.61
C GLU A 112 40.45 -4.06 10.31
N THR A 113 41.22 -5.16 10.29
CA THR A 113 41.98 -5.57 9.11
C THR A 113 41.17 -6.54 8.23
N ASN A 114 40.60 -7.60 8.81
CA ASN A 114 39.91 -8.65 8.05
C ASN A 114 38.53 -8.24 7.53
N ILE A 115 37.92 -7.20 8.09
CA ILE A 115 36.61 -6.72 7.66
C ILE A 115 36.62 -6.21 6.22
N ASN A 116 37.78 -5.68 5.76
CA ASN A 116 37.94 -5.17 4.40
C ASN A 116 38.07 -6.29 3.35
N SER A 117 38.28 -7.55 3.78
CA SER A 117 38.28 -8.72 2.89
C SER A 117 36.87 -9.10 2.44
N VAL A 118 35.84 -8.75 3.20
CA VAL A 118 34.43 -9.03 2.86
C VAL A 118 33.90 -7.98 1.88
N ILE A 119 34.07 -6.71 2.24
CA ILE A 119 33.76 -5.54 1.42
C ILE A 119 35.00 -4.65 1.47
N PRO A 120 35.58 -4.25 0.33
CA PRO A 120 36.84 -3.50 0.28
C PRO A 120 36.65 -2.03 0.67
N PHE A 121 36.32 -1.74 1.93
CA PHE A 121 36.07 -0.38 2.43
C PHE A 121 37.29 0.54 2.35
N ASP A 122 38.50 -0.03 2.36
CA ASP A 122 39.78 0.67 2.24
C ASP A 122 40.16 0.98 0.79
N ARG A 123 39.51 0.32 -0.18
CA ARG A 123 39.78 0.39 -1.61
C ARG A 123 38.50 0.72 -2.39
N PRO A 124 38.07 2.00 -2.39
CA PRO A 124 36.87 2.44 -3.07
C PRO A 124 36.77 1.98 -4.53
N GLU A 125 37.89 1.91 -5.24
CA GLU A 125 37.99 1.46 -6.62
C GLU A 125 37.56 0.00 -6.85
N ARG A 126 37.56 -0.83 -5.80
CA ARG A 126 37.12 -2.24 -5.84
C ARG A 126 35.69 -2.45 -5.35
N LEU A 127 35.03 -1.42 -4.83
CA LEU A 127 33.63 -1.51 -4.39
C LEU A 127 32.71 -1.68 -5.60
N SER A 128 31.82 -2.66 -5.53
CA SER A 128 30.71 -2.78 -6.47
C SER A 128 29.74 -1.60 -6.31
N GLU A 129 28.87 -1.37 -7.29
CA GLU A 129 27.87 -0.32 -7.21
C GLU A 129 26.85 -0.59 -6.09
N GLN A 130 26.54 -1.85 -5.82
CA GLN A 130 25.74 -2.23 -4.66
C GLN A 130 26.43 -1.87 -3.34
N ASP A 131 27.74 -2.13 -3.20
CA ASP A 131 28.48 -1.77 -1.98
C ASP A 131 28.48 -0.25 -1.78
N ARG A 132 28.74 0.51 -2.85
CA ARG A 132 28.70 1.98 -2.82
C ARG A 132 27.33 2.49 -2.39
N PHE A 133 26.25 1.95 -2.95
CA PHE A 133 24.90 2.31 -2.58
C PHE A 133 24.58 1.95 -1.12
N GLU A 134 24.91 0.75 -0.67
CA GLU A 134 24.62 0.32 0.70
C GLU A 134 25.39 1.15 1.74
N ILE A 135 26.65 1.52 1.45
CA ILE A 135 27.45 2.44 2.28
C ILE A 135 26.81 3.83 2.33
N LEU A 136 26.39 4.37 1.18
CA LEU A 136 25.72 5.67 1.09
C LEU A 136 24.40 5.65 1.88
N LEU A 137 23.55 4.66 1.64
CA LEU A 137 22.27 4.51 2.30
C LEU A 137 22.45 4.37 3.82
N TYR A 138 23.42 3.57 4.27
CA TYR A 138 23.75 3.44 5.69
C TYR A 138 24.16 4.78 6.32
N SER A 139 25.03 5.53 5.64
CA SER A 139 25.53 6.82 6.11
C SER A 139 24.40 7.84 6.24
N TYR A 140 23.51 7.92 5.24
CA TYR A 140 22.33 8.78 5.29
C TYR A 140 21.32 8.31 6.35
N LYS A 141 21.15 7.00 6.55
CA LYS A 141 20.26 6.42 7.56
C LYS A 141 20.66 6.77 8.97
N LYS A 142 21.95 6.91 9.27
CA LYS A 142 22.41 7.39 10.59
C LYS A 142 21.89 8.79 10.93
N ILE A 143 21.68 9.64 9.92
CA ILE A 143 21.24 11.04 10.09
C ILE A 143 19.72 11.15 9.94
N PHE A 144 19.16 10.61 8.86
CA PHE A 144 17.77 10.82 8.43
C PHE A 144 16.84 9.65 8.73
N LYS A 145 17.33 8.59 9.38
CA LYS A 145 16.57 7.38 9.72
C LYS A 145 15.89 6.80 8.47
N LYS A 146 14.55 6.62 8.48
CA LYS A 146 13.78 6.05 7.35
C LYS A 146 13.69 6.98 6.13
N ASP A 147 14.08 8.24 6.26
CA ASP A 147 14.02 9.22 5.17
C ASP A 147 15.31 9.26 4.34
N ALA A 148 16.29 8.40 4.63
CA ALA A 148 17.61 8.41 4.01
C ALA A 148 17.58 8.34 2.47
N LEU A 149 16.79 7.42 1.90
CA LEU A 149 16.68 7.28 0.45
C LEU A 149 16.00 8.50 -0.19
N ASN A 150 14.99 9.08 0.46
CA ASN A 150 14.31 10.29 0.00
C ASN A 150 15.28 11.49 -0.04
N GLN A 151 16.12 11.63 0.99
CA GLN A 151 17.16 12.66 1.04
C GLN A 151 18.23 12.46 -0.04
N LEU A 152 18.67 11.21 -0.25
CA LEU A 152 19.65 10.89 -1.30
C LEU A 152 19.10 11.22 -2.70
N ILE A 153 17.87 10.79 -3.00
CA ILE A 153 17.21 11.08 -4.28
C ILE A 153 17.02 12.58 -4.48
N SER A 154 16.54 13.28 -3.47
CA SER A 154 16.24 14.72 -3.56
C SER A 154 17.51 15.57 -3.69
N LYS A 155 18.58 15.25 -2.95
CA LYS A 155 19.86 16.00 -2.99
C LYS A 155 20.52 15.93 -4.35
N TYR A 156 20.39 14.81 -5.05
CA TYR A 156 21.06 14.53 -6.32
C TYR A 156 20.15 14.58 -7.54
N GLY A 157 18.86 14.89 -7.37
CA GLY A 157 17.91 14.93 -8.48
C GLY A 157 17.74 13.59 -9.19
N LEU A 158 17.82 12.47 -8.46
CA LEU A 158 17.80 11.13 -9.05
C LEU A 158 16.44 10.72 -9.63
N ASN A 159 15.41 11.55 -9.42
CA ASN A 159 14.04 11.36 -9.88
C ASN A 159 13.74 12.07 -11.22
N THR A 160 14.75 12.46 -11.99
CA THR A 160 14.58 13.11 -13.31
C THR A 160 14.41 12.10 -14.43
N LEU A 161 13.60 12.44 -15.44
CA LEU A 161 13.44 11.63 -16.65
C LEU A 161 14.73 11.68 -17.48
N LYS A 162 15.31 10.52 -17.79
CA LYS A 162 16.57 10.40 -18.53
C LYS A 162 16.32 9.81 -19.90
N ARG A 163 17.12 10.21 -20.88
CA ARG A 163 17.21 9.55 -22.18
C ARG A 163 18.37 8.57 -22.13
N LEU A 164 18.09 7.28 -22.28
CA LEU A 164 19.08 6.21 -22.25
C LEU A 164 19.74 6.04 -23.63
N GLU A 165 20.79 5.22 -23.67
CA GLU A 165 21.57 4.92 -24.89
C GLU A 165 20.71 4.27 -25.98
N ASP A 166 19.64 3.56 -25.60
CA ASP A 166 18.64 2.99 -26.50
C ASP A 166 17.67 4.03 -27.11
N GLY A 167 17.80 5.30 -26.72
CA GLY A 167 16.94 6.41 -27.15
C GLY A 167 15.62 6.54 -26.37
N GLU A 168 15.29 5.58 -25.50
CA GLU A 168 14.09 5.62 -24.69
C GLU A 168 14.22 6.60 -23.51
N LYS A 169 13.08 7.13 -23.07
CA LYS A 169 12.99 7.98 -21.89
C LYS A 169 12.49 7.17 -20.70
N ARG A 170 13.30 7.03 -19.65
CA ARG A 170 12.95 6.26 -18.45
C ARG A 170 13.44 6.97 -17.18
N TYR A 171 12.76 6.74 -16.07
CA TYR A 171 13.26 7.11 -14.75
C TYR A 171 14.12 5.95 -14.23
N GLN A 172 15.42 6.16 -14.15
CA GLN A 172 16.39 5.14 -13.76
C GLN A 172 17.49 5.80 -12.96
N ILE A 173 17.94 5.17 -11.88
CA ILE A 173 19.18 5.54 -11.18
C ILE A 173 20.26 4.61 -11.70
N THR A 174 21.24 5.20 -12.36
CA THR A 174 22.27 4.45 -13.09
C THR A 174 23.42 4.03 -12.19
N ARG A 175 24.18 3.04 -12.66
CA ARG A 175 25.46 2.63 -12.03
C ARG A 175 26.44 3.80 -11.90
N GLY A 176 26.54 4.62 -12.95
CA GLY A 176 27.42 5.78 -13.01
C GLY A 176 27.09 6.82 -11.92
N GLU A 177 25.81 7.14 -11.74
CA GLU A 177 25.39 8.12 -10.73
C GLU A 177 25.70 7.68 -9.30
N ILE A 178 25.48 6.40 -8.96
CA ILE A 178 25.84 5.89 -7.63
C ILE A 178 27.35 5.99 -7.39
N LYS A 179 28.16 5.70 -8.41
CA LYS A 179 29.60 5.84 -8.34
C LYS A 179 30.02 7.30 -8.12
N GLU A 180 29.48 8.22 -8.90
CA GLU A 180 29.75 9.66 -8.79
C GLU A 180 29.34 10.22 -7.41
N ILE A 181 28.16 9.83 -6.92
CA ILE A 181 27.68 10.25 -5.60
C ILE A 181 28.59 9.73 -4.50
N TYR A 182 29.01 8.46 -4.58
CA TYR A 182 29.94 7.88 -3.62
C TYR A 182 31.27 8.64 -3.60
N ASP A 183 31.82 8.90 -4.78
CA ASP A 183 33.09 9.60 -4.94
C ASP A 183 33.01 11.07 -4.49
N LYS A 184 31.80 11.67 -4.48
CA LYS A 184 31.55 13.01 -3.95
C LYS A 184 31.35 13.04 -2.43
N GLU A 185 30.57 12.12 -1.87
CA GLU A 185 30.26 12.08 -0.43
C GLU A 185 31.43 11.55 0.42
N LYS A 186 32.19 10.60 -0.13
CA LYS A 186 33.30 9.89 0.54
C LYS A 186 33.03 9.58 2.03
N PRO A 187 32.03 8.74 2.34
CA PRO A 187 31.61 8.52 3.72
C PRO A 187 32.73 7.93 4.58
N LYS A 188 32.94 8.48 5.78
CA LYS A 188 33.90 7.96 6.76
C LYS A 188 33.21 6.91 7.65
N LEU A 189 33.73 5.69 7.66
CA LEU A 189 33.16 4.56 8.39
C LEU A 189 34.09 4.11 9.51
N SER A 190 33.55 3.97 10.73
CA SER A 190 34.21 3.26 11.83
C SER A 190 34.14 1.73 11.64
N PHE A 191 34.90 0.95 12.41
CA PHE A 191 34.74 -0.51 12.47
C PHE A 191 33.28 -0.94 12.66
N GLU A 192 32.61 -0.32 13.63
CA GLU A 192 31.22 -0.64 13.96
C GLU A 192 30.28 -0.34 12.79
N ASP A 193 30.54 0.72 12.03
CA ASP A 193 29.77 1.04 10.81
C ASP A 193 29.96 -0.04 9.74
N LYS A 194 31.22 -0.39 9.45
CA LYS A 194 31.57 -1.46 8.49
C LYS A 194 30.92 -2.79 8.88
N LEU A 195 30.95 -3.14 10.17
CA LEU A 195 30.37 -4.37 10.70
C LEU A 195 28.85 -4.36 10.53
N ASN A 196 28.19 -3.23 10.83
CA ASN A 196 26.74 -3.12 10.65
C ASN A 196 26.31 -3.25 9.17
N ILE A 197 27.13 -2.79 8.22
CA ILE A 197 26.88 -2.95 6.77
C ILE A 197 26.98 -4.42 6.38
N ILE A 198 28.04 -5.12 6.81
CA ILE A 198 28.19 -6.58 6.55
C ILE A 198 27.06 -7.36 7.21
N VAL A 199 26.69 -7.05 8.46
CA VAL A 199 25.57 -7.68 9.17
C VAL A 199 24.27 -7.49 8.38
N GLN A 200 24.04 -6.32 7.79
CA GLN A 200 22.90 -6.09 6.93
C GLN A 200 22.96 -6.96 5.65
N ARG A 201 24.11 -7.02 4.97
CA ARG A 201 24.30 -7.85 3.77
C ARG A 201 24.07 -9.34 4.07
N VAL A 202 24.61 -9.85 5.17
CA VAL A 202 24.40 -11.24 5.60
C VAL A 202 22.92 -11.49 5.95
N TYR A 203 22.30 -10.57 6.69
CA TYR A 203 20.89 -10.68 7.03
C TYR A 203 20.00 -10.72 5.79
N GLN A 204 20.23 -9.83 4.82
CA GLN A 204 19.35 -9.69 3.65
C GLN A 204 19.38 -10.93 2.75
N ASN A 205 20.53 -11.59 2.64
CA ASN A 205 20.73 -12.82 1.88
C ASN A 205 20.20 -14.06 2.64
N TYR A 206 20.41 -14.12 3.96
CA TYR A 206 19.98 -15.26 4.77
C TYR A 206 18.46 -15.27 5.07
N LYS A 207 17.93 -14.16 5.60
CA LYS A 207 16.56 -14.06 6.13
C LYS A 207 15.76 -12.90 5.58
N GLY A 208 16.39 -11.81 5.19
CA GLY A 208 15.71 -10.64 4.64
C GLY A 208 15.24 -10.86 3.21
N PHE A 209 14.86 -9.75 2.58
CA PHE A 209 14.29 -9.72 1.23
C PHE A 209 15.34 -9.46 0.12
N GLY A 210 16.58 -9.92 0.30
CA GLY A 210 17.65 -9.68 -0.66
C GLY A 210 18.00 -8.18 -0.76
N PRO A 211 18.43 -7.67 -1.92
CA PRO A 211 18.87 -6.28 -2.08
C PRO A 211 17.81 -5.23 -1.73
N ILE A 212 16.53 -5.59 -1.75
CA ILE A 212 15.44 -4.67 -1.42
C ILE A 212 15.18 -4.53 0.08
N ASP A 213 15.83 -5.31 0.94
CA ASP A 213 15.50 -5.41 2.37
C ASP A 213 15.59 -4.06 3.10
N GLU A 214 16.66 -3.29 2.85
CA GLU A 214 16.81 -1.94 3.43
C GLU A 214 15.97 -0.88 2.72
N ILE A 215 15.77 -1.02 1.40
CA ILE A 215 14.98 -0.09 0.57
C ILE A 215 13.51 -0.15 0.98
N ARG A 216 12.98 -1.35 1.21
CA ARG A 216 11.61 -1.57 1.68
C ARG A 216 11.34 -0.82 2.98
N ASP A 217 12.31 -0.71 3.88
CA ASP A 217 12.13 -0.04 5.18
C ASP A 217 12.14 1.51 5.08
N GLN A 218 12.53 2.08 3.94
CA GLN A 218 12.60 3.53 3.70
C GLN A 218 11.22 4.16 3.46
N LYS A 219 11.13 5.49 3.58
CA LYS A 219 9.92 6.27 3.30
C LYS A 219 9.69 6.46 1.79
N ILE A 220 9.25 5.39 1.15
CA ILE A 220 8.85 5.31 -0.26
C ILE A 220 7.44 4.74 -0.39
N GLU A 221 6.80 4.92 -1.54
CA GLU A 221 5.41 4.48 -1.78
C GLU A 221 5.33 3.00 -2.18
N GLY A 222 6.43 2.40 -2.64
CA GLY A 222 6.46 0.98 -2.96
C GLY A 222 7.78 0.49 -3.52
N VAL A 223 7.88 -0.84 -3.64
CA VAL A 223 9.00 -1.56 -4.25
C VAL A 223 8.44 -2.71 -5.07
N SER A 224 8.95 -2.94 -6.28
CA SER A 224 8.64 -4.12 -7.07
C SER A 224 9.90 -4.81 -7.59
N GLY A 225 9.77 -6.11 -7.85
CA GLY A 225 10.85 -6.92 -8.40
C GLY A 225 10.33 -7.98 -9.37
N GLY A 226 11.15 -8.33 -10.37
CA GLY A 226 10.77 -9.31 -11.41
C GLY A 226 9.80 -8.78 -12.46
N VAL A 227 9.76 -7.45 -12.69
CA VAL A 227 8.76 -6.78 -13.54
C VAL A 227 9.32 -6.25 -14.86
N SER A 228 10.63 -6.40 -15.09
CA SER A 228 11.33 -6.03 -16.32
C SER A 228 12.47 -6.99 -16.60
N GLY A 229 13.06 -6.96 -17.79
CA GLY A 229 14.12 -7.88 -18.18
C GLY A 229 13.58 -9.23 -18.66
N ILE A 230 14.43 -10.01 -19.33
CA ILE A 230 14.01 -11.26 -19.96
C ILE A 230 13.84 -12.37 -18.90
N PRO A 231 12.68 -13.04 -18.82
CA PRO A 231 12.50 -14.22 -17.98
C PRO A 231 13.49 -15.34 -18.32
N GLU A 232 13.91 -16.14 -17.33
CA GLU A 232 14.85 -17.24 -17.55
C GLU A 232 14.32 -18.29 -18.55
N SER A 233 13.00 -18.54 -18.57
CA SER A 233 12.35 -19.42 -19.53
C SER A 233 12.53 -18.95 -20.98
N VAL A 234 12.38 -17.66 -21.23
CA VAL A 234 12.54 -17.04 -22.56
C VAL A 234 14.02 -16.98 -22.93
N ALA A 235 14.88 -16.64 -21.96
CA ALA A 235 16.32 -16.63 -22.12
C ALA A 235 16.88 -17.99 -22.56
N SER A 236 16.37 -19.08 -22.01
CA SER A 236 16.80 -20.44 -22.36
C SER A 236 16.31 -20.90 -23.73
N ALA A 237 15.25 -20.29 -24.27
CA ALA A 237 14.70 -20.61 -25.58
C ALA A 237 15.33 -19.79 -26.71
N LEU A 238 16.01 -18.69 -26.38
CA LEU A 238 16.77 -17.87 -27.32
C LEU A 238 18.17 -18.47 -27.45
N ASP A 239 18.46 -19.15 -28.56
CA ASP A 239 19.82 -19.57 -28.92
C ASP A 239 20.67 -18.33 -29.22
N PHE A 240 21.37 -17.81 -28.21
CA PHE A 240 22.29 -16.67 -28.35
C PHE A 240 23.58 -17.01 -29.12
N THR A 241 23.67 -18.19 -29.72
CA THR A 241 24.81 -18.68 -30.51
C THR A 241 24.87 -18.09 -31.93
N GLU A 242 23.79 -17.45 -32.43
CA GLU A 242 23.76 -16.87 -33.79
C GLU A 242 24.27 -15.41 -33.88
N PHE A 243 24.54 -14.72 -32.77
CA PHE A 243 25.05 -13.34 -32.81
C PHE A 243 26.55 -13.29 -32.49
N GLU A 244 27.40 -13.29 -33.53
CA GLU A 244 28.82 -12.90 -33.47
C GLU A 244 28.97 -11.38 -33.24
N VAL A 245 28.42 -10.87 -32.15
CA VAL A 245 28.65 -9.49 -31.71
C VAL A 245 28.94 -9.54 -30.21
N GLN A 246 29.86 -8.68 -29.75
CA GLN A 246 30.25 -8.43 -28.35
C GLN A 246 29.14 -8.76 -27.34
N PRO A 247 29.45 -9.31 -26.15
CA PRO A 247 28.43 -9.72 -25.18
C PRO A 247 27.61 -8.50 -24.73
N ILE A 248 26.49 -8.23 -25.42
CA ILE A 248 25.49 -7.30 -24.96
C ILE A 248 24.90 -7.95 -23.71
N TYR A 249 25.15 -7.35 -22.55
CA TYR A 249 24.49 -7.79 -21.33
C TYR A 249 22.99 -7.56 -21.48
N ILE A 250 22.23 -8.65 -21.51
CA ILE A 250 20.78 -8.62 -21.61
C ILE A 250 20.21 -8.70 -20.20
N PRO A 251 19.52 -7.66 -19.71
CA PRO A 251 18.94 -7.67 -18.37
C PRO A 251 17.99 -8.85 -18.18
N ARG A 252 18.16 -9.59 -17.09
CA ARG A 252 17.27 -10.69 -16.71
C ARG A 252 16.17 -10.19 -15.77
N ASN A 253 15.12 -10.98 -15.61
CA ASN A 253 14.04 -10.66 -14.67
C ASN A 253 14.53 -10.51 -13.21
N TYR A 254 15.56 -11.25 -12.81
CA TYR A 254 16.16 -11.11 -11.49
C TYR A 254 17.05 -9.86 -11.33
N ASP A 255 17.32 -9.11 -12.41
CA ASP A 255 17.98 -7.80 -12.37
C ASP A 255 16.96 -6.66 -12.22
N SER A 256 15.66 -6.97 -12.21
CA SER A 256 14.60 -5.97 -12.10
C SER A 256 14.32 -5.61 -10.65
N ILE A 257 14.79 -4.45 -10.22
CA ILE A 257 14.39 -3.80 -8.97
C ILE A 257 13.91 -2.37 -9.25
N TRP A 258 12.69 -2.07 -8.80
CA TRP A 258 12.04 -0.77 -9.00
C TRP A 258 11.49 -0.23 -7.68
N ILE A 259 11.50 1.10 -7.55
CA ILE A 259 10.82 1.80 -6.46
C ILE A 259 9.70 2.67 -7.03
N PHE A 260 8.60 2.76 -6.29
CA PHE A 260 7.57 3.75 -6.53
C PHE A 260 7.80 4.93 -5.58
N TYR A 261 8.09 6.10 -6.16
CA TYR A 261 8.55 7.27 -5.43
C TYR A 261 7.85 8.51 -5.96
N LYS A 262 7.04 9.16 -5.11
CA LYS A 262 6.31 10.40 -5.42
C LYS A 262 5.53 10.31 -6.75
N GLY A 263 4.85 9.20 -6.98
CA GLY A 263 4.01 8.97 -8.17
C GLY A 263 4.75 8.48 -9.42
N ILE A 264 6.07 8.30 -9.39
CA ILE A 264 6.85 7.77 -10.52
C ILE A 264 7.54 6.45 -10.16
N SER A 265 7.70 5.57 -11.16
CA SER A 265 8.43 4.32 -11.04
C SER A 265 9.88 4.51 -11.48
N ILE A 266 10.84 4.27 -10.58
CA ILE A 266 12.28 4.46 -10.83
C ILE A 266 12.98 3.10 -10.81
N ASN A 267 13.70 2.75 -11.88
CA ASN A 267 14.54 1.56 -11.94
C ASN A 267 15.86 1.76 -11.18
N LEU A 268 16.27 0.77 -10.39
CA LEU A 268 17.56 0.76 -9.68
C LEU A 268 18.54 -0.17 -10.42
N GLU A 269 19.20 0.35 -11.46
CA GLU A 269 20.02 -0.43 -12.39
C GLU A 269 21.21 -1.16 -11.72
N PHE A 270 21.70 -0.59 -10.62
CA PHE A 270 22.86 -1.06 -9.88
C PHE A 270 22.56 -2.19 -8.88
N LEU A 271 21.30 -2.63 -8.77
CA LEU A 271 20.89 -3.72 -7.86
C LEU A 271 20.33 -4.91 -8.65
N SER A 272 20.59 -6.11 -8.15
CA SER A 272 20.06 -7.36 -8.71
C SER A 272 19.89 -8.41 -7.62
N PHE A 273 18.87 -9.27 -7.75
CA PHE A 273 18.74 -10.47 -6.92
C PHE A 273 19.83 -11.51 -7.25
N GLY A 274 20.56 -11.34 -8.35
CA GLY A 274 21.68 -12.19 -8.78
C GLY A 274 21.30 -13.55 -9.33
N SER A 275 20.08 -14.05 -9.06
CA SER A 275 19.56 -15.29 -9.64
C SER A 275 18.04 -15.39 -9.54
N GLU A 276 17.42 -16.19 -10.41
CA GLU A 276 15.98 -16.50 -10.31
C GLU A 276 15.64 -17.23 -9.00
N LYS A 277 16.56 -18.06 -8.49
CA LYS A 277 16.38 -18.74 -7.19
C LYS A 277 16.20 -17.75 -6.04
N GLU A 278 16.96 -16.66 -6.05
CA GLU A 278 16.88 -15.63 -5.02
C GLU A 278 15.61 -14.79 -5.17
N LEU A 279 15.27 -14.36 -6.39
CA LEU A 279 13.99 -13.68 -6.66
C LEU A 279 12.80 -14.52 -6.19
N LYS A 280 12.78 -15.82 -6.53
CA LYS A 280 11.76 -16.76 -6.07
C LYS A 280 11.72 -16.87 -4.54
N ARG A 281 12.88 -16.93 -3.86
CA ARG A 281 12.96 -16.96 -2.38
C ARG A 281 12.30 -15.72 -1.78
N VAL A 282 12.61 -14.53 -2.32
CA VAL A 282 12.03 -13.27 -1.88
C VAL A 282 10.51 -13.28 -2.09
N CYS A 283 10.04 -13.64 -3.30
CA CYS A 283 8.62 -13.79 -3.61
C CYS A 283 7.90 -14.75 -2.66
N GLN A 284 8.49 -15.90 -2.34
CA GLN A 284 7.88 -16.89 -1.44
C GLN A 284 7.83 -16.45 0.02
N ASN A 285 8.70 -15.53 0.44
CA ASN A 285 8.76 -15.07 1.83
C ASN A 285 7.91 -13.82 2.08
N ILE A 286 7.91 -12.87 1.13
CA ILE A 286 7.41 -11.50 1.36
C ILE A 286 5.91 -11.42 1.67
N TYR A 287 5.10 -12.37 1.20
CA TYR A 287 3.65 -12.39 1.45
C TYR A 287 3.22 -13.19 2.68
N THR A 288 4.13 -13.86 3.40
CA THR A 288 3.79 -14.94 4.34
C THR A 288 3.13 -14.51 5.66
N TYR A 289 3.02 -13.21 5.92
CA TYR A 289 2.43 -12.69 7.16
C TYR A 289 0.98 -13.15 7.36
N GLY A 290 0.63 -13.64 8.56
CA GLY A 290 -0.72 -14.14 8.83
C GLY A 290 -1.07 -15.46 8.15
N ASN A 291 -0.09 -16.16 7.54
CA ASN A 291 -0.24 -17.47 6.89
C ASN A 291 -1.38 -17.52 5.86
N PRO A 292 -1.33 -16.71 4.78
CA PRO A 292 -2.43 -16.63 3.80
C PRO A 292 -2.56 -17.88 2.91
N GLY A 293 -1.75 -18.92 3.13
CA GLY A 293 -1.58 -20.09 2.27
C GLY A 293 -0.28 -20.06 1.47
N GLN A 294 -0.05 -21.06 0.62
CA GLN A 294 1.15 -21.14 -0.23
C GLN A 294 0.80 -20.96 -1.71
N LEU A 295 1.70 -20.30 -2.45
CA LEU A 295 1.64 -20.26 -3.91
C LEU A 295 1.92 -21.65 -4.50
N ASN A 296 1.06 -22.09 -5.41
CA ASN A 296 1.19 -23.37 -6.12
C ASN A 296 0.55 -23.27 -7.52
N GLU A 297 0.42 -24.39 -8.23
CA GLU A 297 -0.14 -24.38 -9.59
C GLU A 297 -1.60 -23.97 -9.67
N ALA A 298 -2.41 -24.34 -8.68
CA ALA A 298 -3.81 -23.92 -8.60
C ALA A 298 -3.96 -22.47 -8.14
N ARG A 299 -3.05 -21.98 -7.28
CA ARG A 299 -3.06 -20.62 -6.73
C ARG A 299 -1.82 -19.86 -7.21
N GLY A 300 -1.91 -19.31 -8.42
CA GLY A 300 -0.80 -18.64 -9.09
C GLY A 300 -0.53 -17.18 -8.67
N PHE A 301 -1.36 -16.61 -7.79
CA PHE A 301 -1.11 -15.30 -7.18
C PHE A 301 -1.62 -15.24 -5.73
N ILE A 302 -1.03 -14.37 -4.93
CA ILE A 302 -1.49 -14.02 -3.58
C ILE A 302 -1.42 -12.50 -3.42
N SER A 303 -2.53 -11.90 -2.97
CA SER A 303 -2.58 -10.55 -2.40
C SER A 303 -2.72 -10.69 -0.89
N ASN A 304 -1.85 -10.02 -0.12
CA ASN A 304 -1.86 -10.05 1.34
C ASN A 304 -1.30 -8.75 1.91
N ASP A 305 -1.31 -8.61 3.24
CA ASP A 305 -0.61 -7.53 3.94
C ASP A 305 0.66 -8.04 4.61
N MET A 306 1.61 -7.13 4.81
CA MET A 306 2.80 -7.34 5.63
C MET A 306 2.58 -6.87 7.07
N ALA A 307 3.47 -7.23 7.99
CA ALA A 307 3.38 -6.84 9.41
C ALA A 307 3.44 -5.32 9.62
N ASP A 308 4.04 -4.57 8.68
CA ASP A 308 4.07 -3.10 8.71
C ASP A 308 2.83 -2.44 8.10
N GLY A 309 1.86 -3.23 7.61
CA GLY A 309 0.63 -2.77 6.96
C GLY A 309 0.78 -2.47 5.46
N SER A 310 1.95 -2.76 4.86
CA SER A 310 2.12 -2.65 3.40
C SER A 310 1.34 -3.75 2.70
N ARG A 311 0.66 -3.42 1.60
CA ARG A 311 0.04 -4.43 0.73
C ARG A 311 1.12 -5.08 -0.13
N VAL A 312 1.06 -6.40 -0.26
CA VAL A 312 1.97 -7.17 -1.10
C VAL A 312 1.18 -8.08 -2.03
N VAL A 313 1.51 -8.00 -3.32
CA VAL A 313 1.00 -8.90 -4.35
C VAL A 313 2.17 -9.68 -4.92
N VAL A 314 2.04 -11.01 -4.98
CA VAL A 314 3.06 -11.89 -5.55
C VAL A 314 2.42 -12.78 -6.60
N LEU A 315 3.11 -12.90 -7.74
CA LEU A 315 2.73 -13.74 -8.86
C LEU A 315 3.83 -14.75 -9.16
N ARG A 316 3.43 -15.91 -9.68
CA ARG A 316 4.36 -16.97 -10.12
C ARG A 316 4.15 -17.34 -11.59
N PRO A 317 5.13 -18.05 -12.20
CA PRO A 317 5.00 -18.58 -13.55
C PRO A 317 3.70 -19.36 -13.79
N LYS A 318 3.17 -19.29 -15.02
CA LYS A 318 1.85 -19.76 -15.50
C LYS A 318 0.69 -18.77 -15.31
N VAL A 319 0.72 -17.96 -14.26
CA VAL A 319 -0.18 -16.78 -14.14
C VAL A 319 0.52 -15.53 -14.65
N ALA A 320 1.83 -15.42 -14.42
CA ALA A 320 2.71 -14.43 -15.02
C ALA A 320 3.81 -15.13 -15.84
N GLU A 321 4.54 -14.37 -16.65
CA GLU A 321 5.68 -14.88 -17.42
C GLU A 321 6.89 -15.25 -16.53
N SER A 322 6.99 -14.66 -15.34
CA SER A 322 8.05 -14.92 -14.38
C SER A 322 7.58 -14.71 -12.93
N TRP A 323 8.46 -14.91 -11.95
CA TRP A 323 8.20 -14.52 -10.58
C TRP A 323 8.24 -13.00 -10.44
N ALA A 324 7.19 -12.41 -9.87
CA ALA A 324 7.12 -10.98 -9.65
C ALA A 324 6.44 -10.65 -8.32
N PHE A 325 6.81 -9.53 -7.72
CA PHE A 325 6.13 -8.99 -6.56
C PHE A 325 5.98 -7.48 -6.63
N PHE A 326 4.94 -6.99 -5.94
CA PHE A 326 4.60 -5.58 -5.81
C PHE A 326 4.30 -5.30 -4.35
N VAL A 327 5.13 -4.50 -3.70
CA VAL A 327 4.86 -3.95 -2.36
C VAL A 327 4.38 -2.52 -2.53
N ARG A 328 3.16 -2.24 -2.06
CA ARG A 328 2.61 -0.90 -1.95
C ARG A 328 2.57 -0.51 -0.47
N LYS A 329 3.23 0.60 -0.17
CA LYS A 329 3.32 1.15 1.17
C LYS A 329 2.32 2.30 1.30
N HIS A 330 1.59 2.31 2.40
CA HIS A 330 0.75 3.44 2.77
C HIS A 330 1.56 4.35 3.69
N ASP A 331 1.76 5.61 3.29
CA ASP A 331 2.36 6.58 4.20
C ASP A 331 1.38 6.85 5.34
N PHE A 332 1.90 6.72 6.57
CA PHE A 332 1.17 7.04 7.79
C PHE A 332 1.21 8.55 8.09
N SER A 333 1.77 9.38 7.20
CA SER A 333 1.78 10.83 7.36
C SER A 333 0.34 11.38 7.38
N TYR A 334 -0.03 11.93 8.54
CA TYR A 334 -1.21 12.75 8.69
C TYR A 334 -0.90 14.16 8.19
N VAL A 335 -1.78 14.70 7.34
CA VAL A 335 -1.72 16.06 6.82
C VAL A 335 -3.04 16.73 7.20
N ARG A 336 -3.01 17.91 7.81
CA ARG A 336 -4.23 18.61 8.25
C ARG A 336 -5.01 19.14 7.06
N LEU A 337 -6.33 19.35 7.17
CA LEU A 337 -7.14 19.94 6.08
C LEU A 337 -6.55 21.25 5.53
N SER A 338 -6.04 22.11 6.43
CA SER A 338 -5.37 23.38 6.09
C SER A 338 -4.08 23.21 5.29
N GLU A 339 -3.44 22.05 5.38
CA GLU A 339 -2.24 21.69 4.63
C GLU A 339 -2.56 20.90 3.37
N GLN A 340 -3.79 20.41 3.22
CA GLN A 340 -4.23 19.65 2.03
C GLN A 340 -4.88 20.53 0.97
N ILE A 341 -5.57 21.58 1.38
CA ILE A 341 -6.36 22.45 0.52
C ILE A 341 -5.60 23.77 0.36
N HIS A 342 -5.19 24.06 -0.87
CA HIS A 342 -4.42 25.24 -1.22
C HIS A 342 -5.17 26.11 -2.25
N GLY A 343 -4.67 27.31 -2.47
CA GLY A 343 -5.26 28.28 -3.38
C GLY A 343 -5.83 29.49 -2.65
N GLN A 344 -6.21 30.50 -3.42
CA GLN A 344 -6.83 31.69 -2.86
C GLN A 344 -8.20 31.31 -2.26
N ASN A 345 -8.47 31.84 -1.07
CA ASN A 345 -9.71 31.58 -0.33
C ASN A 345 -9.93 30.08 0.03
N ALA A 346 -8.87 29.29 0.17
CA ALA A 346 -8.95 27.87 0.57
C ALA A 346 -9.74 27.64 1.87
N GLU A 347 -9.71 28.61 2.79
CA GLU A 347 -10.48 28.58 4.04
C GLU A 347 -11.98 28.38 3.81
N LEU A 348 -12.55 28.91 2.72
CA LEU A 348 -13.96 28.71 2.35
C LEU A 348 -14.30 27.22 2.19
N ALA A 349 -13.47 26.48 1.44
CA ALA A 349 -13.68 25.06 1.23
C ALA A 349 -13.41 24.24 2.51
N ILE A 350 -12.38 24.61 3.28
CA ILE A 350 -12.05 23.96 4.56
C ILE A 350 -13.20 24.10 5.55
N GLN A 351 -13.76 25.30 5.70
CA GLN A 351 -14.88 25.57 6.60
C GLN A 351 -16.13 24.85 6.15
N MET A 352 -16.49 24.93 4.86
CA MET A 352 -17.64 24.19 4.34
C MET A 352 -17.54 22.69 4.62
N LEU A 353 -16.40 22.06 4.32
CA LEU A 353 -16.17 20.66 4.64
C LEU A 353 -16.29 20.33 6.13
N THR A 354 -15.80 21.23 6.98
CA THR A 354 -15.91 21.09 8.44
C THR A 354 -17.38 21.13 8.87
N PHE A 355 -18.17 22.07 8.35
CA PHE A 355 -19.60 22.15 8.64
C PHE A 355 -20.41 20.99 8.06
N LEU A 356 -20.03 20.42 6.91
CA LEU A 356 -20.65 19.19 6.40
C LEU A 356 -20.48 18.02 7.38
N VAL A 357 -19.32 17.94 8.03
CA VAL A 357 -19.04 16.91 9.03
C VAL A 357 -19.81 17.18 10.34
N TYR A 358 -19.84 18.43 10.81
CA TYR A 358 -20.62 18.81 12.01
C TYR A 358 -22.12 18.62 11.81
N GLY A 359 -22.63 18.91 10.62
CA GLY A 359 -24.02 18.71 10.25
C GLY A 359 -24.42 17.26 9.99
N SER A 360 -23.53 16.28 10.26
CA SER A 360 -23.74 14.85 9.98
C SER A 360 -24.23 14.60 8.55
N GLN A 361 -23.53 15.13 7.55
CA GLN A 361 -23.93 14.98 6.15
C GLN A 361 -23.24 13.78 5.48
N THR A 362 -23.99 13.06 4.65
CA THR A 362 -23.45 11.98 3.81
C THR A 362 -22.70 12.56 2.61
N ILE A 363 -21.40 12.24 2.52
CA ILE A 363 -20.48 12.84 1.56
C ILE A 363 -19.87 11.76 0.65
N ALA A 364 -20.06 11.92 -0.66
CA ALA A 364 -19.30 11.18 -1.66
C ALA A 364 -18.05 11.98 -2.09
N LEU A 365 -16.88 11.48 -1.74
CA LEU A 365 -15.61 12.02 -2.22
C LEU A 365 -15.26 11.37 -3.56
N THR A 366 -15.27 12.14 -4.65
CA THR A 366 -14.96 11.63 -5.99
C THR A 366 -13.66 12.16 -6.54
N GLY A 367 -13.12 11.49 -7.55
CA GLY A 367 -11.90 11.87 -8.25
C GLY A 367 -11.12 10.67 -8.76
N ARG A 368 -10.14 10.91 -9.63
CA ARG A 368 -9.25 9.84 -10.10
C ARG A 368 -8.40 9.24 -8.99
N GLN A 369 -7.79 8.08 -9.23
CA GLN A 369 -6.80 7.53 -8.31
C GLN A 369 -5.66 8.53 -8.08
N GLY A 370 -5.21 8.66 -6.84
CA GLY A 370 -4.14 9.60 -6.47
C GLY A 370 -4.56 11.08 -6.35
N SER A 371 -5.84 11.43 -6.52
CA SER A 371 -6.33 12.81 -6.36
C SER A 371 -6.42 13.31 -4.91
N GLY A 372 -6.11 12.46 -3.93
CA GLY A 372 -6.09 12.82 -2.50
C GLY A 372 -7.35 12.48 -1.71
N LYS A 373 -8.33 11.76 -2.27
CA LYS A 373 -9.60 11.38 -1.58
C LYS A 373 -9.38 10.77 -0.19
N THR A 374 -8.56 9.73 -0.10
CA THR A 374 -8.23 9.03 1.15
C THR A 374 -7.52 9.96 2.15
N THR A 375 -6.70 10.89 1.67
CA THR A 375 -6.05 11.91 2.50
C THR A 375 -7.07 12.91 3.04
N LEU A 376 -8.05 13.30 2.20
CA LEU A 376 -9.14 14.18 2.59
C LEU A 376 -10.01 13.54 3.66
N VAL A 377 -10.35 12.25 3.53
CA VAL A 377 -11.04 11.49 4.61
C VAL A 377 -10.30 11.65 5.93
N LYS A 378 -8.98 11.38 5.97
CA LYS A 378 -8.16 11.52 7.20
C LYS A 378 -8.25 12.93 7.80
N GLY A 379 -8.28 13.96 6.96
CA GLY A 379 -8.45 15.35 7.38
C GLY A 379 -9.84 15.63 7.98
N LEU A 380 -10.91 15.09 7.39
CA LEU A 380 -12.27 15.21 7.90
C LEU A 380 -12.44 14.51 9.25
N ILE A 381 -11.84 13.32 9.43
CA ILE A 381 -11.95 12.56 10.70
C ILE A 381 -11.32 13.30 11.87
N ASP A 382 -10.31 14.13 11.63
CA ASP A 382 -9.73 14.99 12.67
C ASP A 382 -10.79 15.91 13.29
N LYS A 383 -11.71 16.44 12.46
CA LYS A 383 -12.77 17.37 12.89
C LYS A 383 -13.91 16.70 13.66
N ILE A 384 -14.12 15.40 13.50
CA ILE A 384 -15.24 14.68 14.13
C ILE A 384 -15.01 14.54 15.64
N GLN A 385 -15.88 15.11 16.45
CA GLN A 385 -15.82 14.94 17.91
C GLN A 385 -16.87 13.91 18.38
N CYS A 386 -16.50 13.07 19.35
CA CYS A 386 -17.43 12.21 20.10
C CYS A 386 -18.30 11.21 19.30
N LYS A 387 -17.96 10.90 18.03
CA LYS A 387 -18.68 9.88 17.23
C LYS A 387 -17.94 8.54 17.22
N ASN A 388 -18.73 7.47 17.16
CA ASN A 388 -18.23 6.10 17.00
C ASN A 388 -18.12 5.78 15.51
N ILE A 389 -16.89 5.62 15.03
CA ILE A 389 -16.58 5.50 13.61
C ILE A 389 -16.35 4.03 13.26
N ARG A 390 -17.03 3.56 12.23
CA ARG A 390 -16.83 2.23 11.64
C ARG A 390 -16.34 2.42 10.21
N VAL A 391 -15.21 1.80 9.91
CA VAL A 391 -14.54 1.96 8.62
C VAL A 391 -14.56 0.63 7.92
N GLN A 392 -15.10 0.56 6.72
CA GLN A 392 -15.05 -0.61 5.88
C GLN A 392 -14.09 -0.36 4.72
N GLU A 393 -13.07 -1.22 4.61
CA GLU A 393 -12.03 -1.12 3.60
C GLU A 393 -11.73 -2.51 3.02
N GLN A 394 -11.36 -2.60 1.74
CA GLN A 394 -10.87 -3.87 1.16
C GLN A 394 -9.51 -4.26 1.76
N PHE A 395 -8.64 -3.25 1.93
CA PHE A 395 -7.36 -3.33 2.64
C PHE A 395 -7.31 -2.17 3.63
N PHE A 396 -6.66 -2.35 4.78
CA PHE A 396 -6.49 -1.24 5.72
C PHE A 396 -5.55 -0.20 5.10
N GLU A 397 -6.09 0.90 4.57
CA GLU A 397 -5.32 1.96 3.93
C GLU A 397 -5.40 3.27 4.74
N LEU A 398 -6.57 3.55 5.33
CA LEU A 398 -6.80 4.76 6.09
C LEU A 398 -6.06 4.76 7.43
N TRP A 399 -6.01 3.60 8.11
CA TRP A 399 -5.36 3.44 9.42
C TRP A 399 -5.78 4.50 10.47
N LEU A 400 -7.04 4.93 10.43
CA LEU A 400 -7.54 6.05 11.24
C LEU A 400 -7.31 5.85 12.74
N ARG A 401 -7.52 4.65 13.28
CA ARG A 401 -7.27 4.37 14.71
C ARG A 401 -5.79 4.55 15.10
N LYS A 402 -4.85 4.27 14.20
CA LYS A 402 -3.41 4.48 14.44
C LYS A 402 -3.06 5.97 14.46
N MET A 403 -3.76 6.78 13.68
CA MET A 403 -3.59 8.24 13.62
C MET A 403 -4.30 8.95 14.78
N PHE A 404 -5.49 8.47 15.15
CA PHE A 404 -6.36 9.04 16.18
C PHE A 404 -6.65 8.00 17.28
N PRO A 405 -5.64 7.61 18.09
CA PRO A 405 -5.77 6.51 19.05
C PRO A 405 -6.79 6.75 20.16
N HIS A 406 -7.19 8.00 20.39
CA HIS A 406 -8.17 8.39 21.41
C HIS A 406 -9.62 8.44 20.89
N LYS A 407 -9.85 8.26 19.58
CA LYS A 407 -11.20 8.20 19.00
C LYS A 407 -11.72 6.75 18.96
N ASN A 408 -13.03 6.56 19.10
CA ASN A 408 -13.66 5.25 18.96
C ASN A 408 -13.77 4.87 17.47
N ILE A 409 -12.70 4.28 16.95
CA ILE A 409 -12.60 3.89 15.54
C ILE A 409 -12.34 2.39 15.45
N LEU A 410 -13.13 1.70 14.64
CA LEU A 410 -12.89 0.30 14.26
C LEU A 410 -12.89 0.18 12.73
N SER A 411 -11.76 -0.25 12.18
CA SER A 411 -11.65 -0.62 10.77
C SER A 411 -11.90 -2.11 10.59
N LEU A 412 -12.70 -2.45 9.58
CA LEU A 412 -13.16 -3.77 9.22
C LEU A 412 -12.83 -4.02 7.74
N ARG A 413 -12.50 -5.27 7.41
CA ARG A 413 -12.21 -5.70 6.03
C ARG A 413 -12.74 -7.10 5.79
N GLU A 414 -13.06 -7.38 4.54
CA GLU A 414 -13.42 -8.72 4.12
C GLU A 414 -12.27 -9.72 4.29
N THR A 415 -12.64 -10.99 4.43
CA THR A 415 -11.69 -12.10 4.48
C THR A 415 -12.16 -13.17 3.51
N PRO A 416 -11.32 -14.15 3.13
CA PRO A 416 -11.75 -15.23 2.24
C PRO A 416 -12.99 -16.01 2.72
N THR A 417 -13.32 -15.95 4.01
CA THR A 417 -14.46 -16.65 4.62
C THR A 417 -15.54 -15.72 5.15
N VAL A 418 -15.35 -14.41 5.12
CA VAL A 418 -16.30 -13.42 5.65
C VAL A 418 -16.49 -12.32 4.61
N SER A 419 -17.69 -12.25 4.04
CA SER A 419 -18.03 -11.28 3.00
C SER A 419 -18.20 -9.85 3.53
N ALA A 420 -18.08 -8.87 2.64
CA ALA A 420 -18.39 -7.47 2.93
C ALA A 420 -19.80 -7.26 3.50
N GLN A 421 -20.79 -8.04 3.03
CA GLN A 421 -22.16 -8.02 3.55
C GLN A 421 -22.23 -8.50 5.01
N ALA A 422 -21.59 -9.62 5.33
CA ALA A 422 -21.57 -10.14 6.70
C ALA A 422 -20.92 -9.15 7.67
N ILE A 423 -19.89 -8.43 7.22
CA ILE A 423 -19.23 -7.37 7.99
C ILE A 423 -20.18 -6.20 8.24
N MET A 424 -20.94 -5.80 7.24
CA MET A 424 -21.93 -4.74 7.39
C MET A 424 -23.04 -5.15 8.37
N ASP A 425 -23.51 -6.40 8.30
CA ASP A 425 -24.55 -6.90 9.18
C ASP A 425 -24.11 -7.01 10.64
N ILE A 426 -22.84 -7.32 10.91
CA ILE A 426 -22.28 -7.21 12.27
C ILE A 426 -22.05 -5.75 12.66
N THR A 427 -21.66 -4.88 11.73
CA THR A 427 -21.46 -3.44 12.00
C THR A 427 -22.77 -2.78 12.47
N LYS A 428 -23.91 -3.15 11.89
CA LYS A 428 -25.26 -2.76 12.34
C LYS A 428 -25.58 -3.17 13.78
N LYS A 429 -24.92 -4.20 14.30
CA LYS A 429 -25.07 -4.67 15.69
C LYS A 429 -24.07 -4.01 16.65
N THR A 430 -23.26 -3.07 16.16
CA THR A 430 -22.37 -2.25 16.98
C THR A 430 -23.00 -0.89 17.27
N ASP A 431 -22.41 -0.13 18.19
CA ASP A 431 -22.74 1.25 18.54
C ASP A 431 -22.15 2.29 17.56
N GLY A 432 -21.91 1.91 16.30
CA GLY A 432 -21.36 2.81 15.28
C GLY A 432 -22.37 3.88 14.87
N THR A 433 -21.96 5.16 14.93
CA THR A 433 -22.82 6.29 14.53
C THR A 433 -22.47 6.81 13.13
N MET A 434 -21.22 6.62 12.70
CA MET A 434 -20.71 7.06 11.41
C MET A 434 -20.05 5.89 10.68
N ASN A 435 -20.39 5.73 9.40
CA ASN A 435 -19.77 4.76 8.51
C ASN A 435 -18.82 5.43 7.52
N ILE A 436 -17.68 4.80 7.27
CA ILE A 436 -16.74 5.19 6.22
C ILE A 436 -16.53 4.01 5.31
N VAL A 437 -16.76 4.19 4.01
CA VAL A 437 -16.40 3.20 2.99
C VAL A 437 -15.17 3.71 2.25
N GLY A 438 -14.02 3.12 2.56
CA GLY A 438 -12.70 3.62 2.16
C GLY A 438 -12.53 3.72 0.65
N GLU A 439 -13.10 2.78 -0.11
CA GLU A 439 -13.16 2.80 -1.57
C GLU A 439 -14.34 1.94 -2.05
N ALA A 440 -15.33 2.57 -2.69
CA ALA A 440 -16.42 1.88 -3.36
C ALA A 440 -16.07 1.69 -4.83
N SER A 441 -15.36 0.60 -5.14
CA SER A 441 -14.88 0.29 -6.49
C SER A 441 -15.66 -0.81 -7.20
N SER A 442 -16.32 -1.71 -6.47
CA SER A 442 -17.19 -2.76 -7.03
C SER A 442 -18.67 -2.46 -6.81
N HIS A 443 -19.53 -3.08 -7.61
CA HIS A 443 -20.98 -2.90 -7.52
C HIS A 443 -21.53 -3.30 -6.14
N GLU A 444 -21.00 -4.37 -5.56
CA GLU A 444 -21.39 -4.87 -4.23
C GLU A 444 -21.00 -3.90 -3.12
N ILE A 445 -19.80 -3.29 -3.20
CA ILE A 445 -19.36 -2.32 -2.18
C ILE A 445 -20.15 -1.01 -2.29
N VAL A 446 -20.52 -0.59 -3.50
CA VAL A 446 -21.40 0.57 -3.70
C VAL A 446 -22.77 0.32 -3.08
N SER A 447 -23.39 -0.83 -3.36
CA SER A 447 -24.65 -1.24 -2.74
C SER A 447 -24.55 -1.18 -1.21
N LEU A 448 -23.48 -1.77 -0.66
CA LEU A 448 -23.23 -1.78 0.77
C LEU A 448 -23.12 -0.38 1.37
N ALA A 449 -22.43 0.54 0.70
CA ALA A 449 -22.27 1.92 1.16
C ALA A 449 -23.62 2.64 1.28
N ILE A 450 -24.49 2.43 0.28
CA ILE A 450 -25.83 3.01 0.23
C ILE A 450 -26.70 2.41 1.33
N GLN A 451 -26.73 1.07 1.45
CA GLN A 451 -27.47 0.39 2.52
C GLN A 451 -27.00 0.83 3.92
N ALA A 452 -25.69 1.11 4.09
CA ALA A 452 -25.13 1.48 5.39
C ALA A 452 -25.61 2.86 5.84
N GLY A 453 -25.65 3.81 4.90
CA GLY A 453 -26.15 5.15 5.20
C GLY A 453 -27.64 5.21 5.50
N LEU A 454 -28.45 4.29 4.96
CA LEU A 454 -29.91 4.33 5.13
C LEU A 454 -30.41 3.69 6.43
N VAL A 455 -29.70 2.67 6.94
CA VAL A 455 -30.22 1.82 8.04
C VAL A 455 -29.41 1.96 9.33
N ALA A 456 -28.13 2.34 9.24
CA ALA A 456 -27.15 2.00 10.28
C ALA A 456 -26.29 3.16 10.79
N SER A 457 -26.37 4.36 10.20
CA SER A 457 -25.55 5.50 10.60
C SER A 457 -26.29 6.81 10.45
N GLU A 458 -25.89 7.79 11.26
CA GLU A 458 -26.31 9.18 11.09
C GLU A 458 -25.83 9.72 9.73
N TYR A 459 -24.63 9.32 9.29
CA TYR A 459 -24.08 9.69 7.98
C TYR A 459 -22.94 8.77 7.52
N THR A 460 -22.68 8.81 6.21
CA THR A 460 -21.63 8.03 5.56
C THR A 460 -20.65 8.90 4.80
N ILE A 461 -19.35 8.61 4.90
CA ILE A 461 -18.34 9.12 3.96
C ILE A 461 -17.90 7.97 3.05
N VAL A 462 -18.04 8.15 1.75
CA VAL A 462 -17.60 7.16 0.74
C VAL A 462 -16.57 7.79 -0.19
N THR A 463 -15.57 7.01 -0.62
CA THR A 463 -14.74 7.41 -1.76
C THR A 463 -15.08 6.61 -3.00
N HIS A 464 -15.16 7.28 -4.15
CA HIS A 464 -15.56 6.66 -5.41
C HIS A 464 -14.74 7.24 -6.58
N HIS A 465 -14.48 6.44 -7.62
CA HIS A 465 -13.86 6.94 -8.84
C HIS A 465 -14.94 7.53 -9.74
N GLY A 466 -14.94 8.85 -9.92
CA GLY A 466 -15.97 9.54 -10.70
C GLY A 466 -15.42 10.80 -11.34
N ASN A 467 -16.06 11.26 -12.43
CA ASN A 467 -15.64 12.43 -13.19
C ASN A 467 -16.58 13.64 -13.00
N THR A 468 -17.90 13.44 -13.15
CA THR A 468 -18.91 14.49 -12.95
C THR A 468 -19.99 14.01 -11.99
N PHE A 469 -20.74 14.94 -11.40
CA PHE A 469 -21.82 14.63 -10.45
C PHE A 469 -22.87 13.69 -11.06
N GLN A 470 -23.43 14.05 -12.22
CA GLN A 470 -24.37 13.20 -12.95
C GLN A 470 -23.81 11.81 -13.30
N LYS A 471 -22.55 11.74 -13.76
CA LYS A 471 -21.91 10.44 -14.06
C LYS A 471 -21.72 9.59 -12.81
N MET A 472 -21.47 10.22 -11.67
CA MET A 472 -21.39 9.52 -10.38
C MET A 472 -22.77 8.97 -10.00
N ILE A 473 -23.84 9.76 -10.07
CA ILE A 473 -25.21 9.26 -9.79
C ILE A 473 -25.52 8.05 -10.68
N ASN A 474 -25.27 8.15 -11.99
CA ASN A 474 -25.50 7.05 -12.93
C ASN A 474 -24.66 5.81 -12.59
N ALA A 475 -23.39 5.99 -12.19
CA ALA A 475 -22.52 4.89 -11.80
C ALA A 475 -23.00 4.19 -10.51
N LEU A 476 -23.45 4.95 -9.52
CA LEU A 476 -24.00 4.43 -8.27
C LEU A 476 -25.31 3.68 -8.53
N ARG A 477 -26.21 4.26 -9.33
CA ARG A 477 -27.47 3.65 -9.76
C ARG A 477 -27.24 2.33 -10.50
N ASN A 478 -26.36 2.34 -11.50
CA ASN A 478 -26.06 1.13 -12.28
C ASN A 478 -25.41 0.06 -11.40
N SER A 479 -24.69 0.45 -10.35
CA SER A 479 -24.12 -0.49 -9.39
C SER A 479 -25.18 -1.17 -8.53
N LEU A 480 -26.23 -0.46 -8.11
CA LEU A 480 -27.36 -1.07 -7.41
C LEU A 480 -28.08 -2.11 -8.28
N ILE A 481 -28.26 -1.81 -9.57
CA ILE A 481 -28.88 -2.72 -10.52
C ILE A 481 -27.99 -3.95 -10.77
N ALA A 482 -26.69 -3.72 -10.99
CA ALA A 482 -25.73 -4.80 -11.22
C ALA A 482 -25.53 -5.71 -10.00
N ALA A 483 -25.66 -5.17 -8.79
CA ALA A 483 -25.67 -5.94 -7.55
C ALA A 483 -26.95 -6.77 -7.35
N GLY A 484 -28.00 -6.51 -8.16
CA GLY A 484 -29.29 -7.20 -8.09
C GLY A 484 -30.26 -6.63 -7.05
N ASP A 485 -29.99 -5.44 -6.51
CA ASP A 485 -30.86 -4.81 -5.50
C ASP A 485 -32.14 -4.23 -6.12
N PHE A 486 -32.07 -3.78 -7.37
CA PHE A 486 -33.16 -3.14 -8.09
C PHE A 486 -33.23 -3.65 -9.53
N ASN A 487 -34.45 -3.79 -10.05
CA ASN A 487 -34.72 -4.05 -11.46
C ASN A 487 -35.14 -2.79 -12.23
N ASP A 488 -35.52 -1.73 -11.51
CA ASP A 488 -35.99 -0.46 -12.07
C ASP A 488 -34.92 0.62 -11.91
N GLU A 489 -34.52 1.25 -13.03
CA GLU A 489 -33.49 2.30 -13.02
C GLU A 489 -33.92 3.50 -12.18
N LYS A 490 -35.21 3.86 -12.22
CA LYS A 490 -35.72 5.04 -11.53
C LYS A 490 -35.73 4.85 -10.02
N ALA A 491 -36.24 3.72 -9.53
CA ALA A 491 -36.20 3.38 -8.11
C ALA A 491 -34.75 3.33 -7.56
N ALA A 492 -33.82 2.76 -8.34
CA ALA A 492 -32.41 2.76 -7.98
C ALA A 492 -31.83 4.18 -7.90
N GLU A 493 -32.20 5.06 -8.83
CA GLU A 493 -31.74 6.45 -8.83
C GLU A 493 -32.32 7.25 -7.66
N GLU A 494 -33.61 7.13 -7.40
CA GLU A 494 -34.28 7.73 -6.24
C GLU A 494 -33.65 7.28 -4.92
N GLN A 495 -33.21 6.02 -4.83
CA GLN A 495 -32.49 5.50 -3.68
C GLN A 495 -31.11 6.16 -3.50
N VAL A 496 -30.35 6.34 -4.60
CA VAL A 496 -29.06 7.03 -4.56
C VAL A 496 -29.24 8.50 -4.16
N VAL A 497 -30.21 9.18 -4.75
CA VAL A 497 -30.49 10.61 -4.53
C VAL A 497 -30.94 10.88 -3.10
N SER A 498 -31.79 10.01 -2.53
CA SER A 498 -32.24 10.15 -1.15
C SER A 498 -31.13 9.91 -0.12
N TRP A 499 -30.16 9.07 -0.46
CA TRP A 499 -29.01 8.76 0.40
C TRP A 499 -27.92 9.85 0.34
N LEU A 500 -27.63 10.39 -0.84
CA LEU A 500 -26.52 11.31 -1.04
C LEU A 500 -26.89 12.76 -0.64
N ASN A 501 -26.09 13.40 0.22
CA ASN A 501 -26.26 14.84 0.50
C ASN A 501 -25.29 15.70 -0.29
N PHE A 502 -23.99 15.38 -0.27
CA PHE A 502 -22.97 16.19 -0.93
C PHE A 502 -21.98 15.35 -1.72
N ASN A 503 -21.53 15.90 -2.85
CA ASN A 503 -20.35 15.43 -3.56
C ASN A 503 -19.21 16.43 -3.42
N VAL A 504 -18.01 15.92 -3.13
CA VAL A 504 -16.77 16.71 -3.13
C VAL A 504 -15.84 16.11 -4.18
N HIS A 505 -15.60 16.84 -5.26
CA HIS A 505 -14.82 16.33 -6.39
C HIS A 505 -13.35 16.78 -6.33
N CYS A 506 -12.45 15.85 -6.01
CA CYS A 506 -11.01 16.05 -5.90
C CYS A 506 -10.31 15.86 -7.25
N VAL A 507 -9.51 16.85 -7.66
CA VAL A 507 -8.75 16.86 -8.90
C VAL A 507 -7.25 16.85 -8.60
N LEU A 508 -6.52 16.04 -9.36
CA LEU A 508 -5.07 16.17 -9.56
C LEU A 508 -4.89 16.95 -10.87
N SER A 509 -4.09 17.99 -10.92
CA SER A 509 -3.80 18.74 -12.15
C SER A 509 -2.73 18.03 -13.01
N GLY A 510 -2.52 18.50 -14.23
CA GLY A 510 -1.38 18.05 -15.05
C GLY A 510 -0.01 18.45 -14.48
N THR A 511 0.03 19.51 -13.67
CA THR A 511 1.24 19.98 -12.96
C THR A 511 1.51 19.23 -11.67
N GLY A 512 0.62 18.32 -11.25
CA GLY A 512 0.74 17.52 -10.03
C GLY A 512 0.10 18.14 -8.78
N GLU A 513 -0.53 19.31 -8.90
CA GLU A 513 -1.25 19.96 -7.81
C GLU A 513 -2.59 19.27 -7.52
N ARG A 514 -2.98 19.23 -6.24
CA ARG A 514 -4.26 18.66 -5.80
C ARG A 514 -5.16 19.77 -5.30
N TYR A 515 -6.42 19.77 -5.74
CA TYR A 515 -7.43 20.72 -5.29
C TYR A 515 -8.83 20.11 -5.36
N ILE A 516 -9.74 20.65 -4.57
CA ILE A 516 -11.18 20.36 -4.68
C ILE A 516 -11.72 21.24 -5.80
N SER A 517 -12.32 20.65 -6.82
CA SER A 517 -12.88 21.40 -7.96
C SER A 517 -14.28 21.95 -7.70
N ARG A 518 -15.10 21.21 -6.95
CA ARG A 518 -16.45 21.61 -6.56
C ARG A 518 -16.92 20.87 -5.31
N ILE A 519 -17.79 21.54 -4.56
CA ILE A 519 -18.62 20.95 -3.50
C ILE A 519 -20.07 21.14 -3.95
N THR A 520 -20.73 20.04 -4.29
CA THR A 520 -22.07 20.03 -4.89
C THR A 520 -23.07 19.43 -3.92
N GLN A 521 -24.16 20.15 -3.63
CA GLN A 521 -25.31 19.62 -2.91
C GLN A 521 -26.20 18.82 -3.88
N CYS A 522 -26.58 17.61 -3.47
CA CYS A 522 -27.64 16.83 -4.10
C CYS A 522 -28.98 17.26 -3.51
N VAL A 523 -29.88 17.81 -4.33
CA VAL A 523 -31.22 18.22 -3.90
C VAL A 523 -32.25 17.26 -4.51
N PRO A 524 -32.87 16.38 -3.72
CA PRO A 524 -33.92 15.50 -4.23
C PRO A 524 -35.11 16.29 -4.76
N VAL A 525 -35.61 15.92 -5.94
CA VAL A 525 -36.82 16.48 -6.54
C VAL A 525 -37.95 15.49 -6.31
N PHE A 526 -38.67 15.64 -5.20
CA PHE A 526 -39.86 14.85 -4.94
C PHE A 526 -41.02 15.29 -5.83
N SER A 527 -41.83 14.34 -6.31
CA SER A 527 -43.00 14.66 -7.13
C SER A 527 -43.96 15.57 -6.36
N ARG A 528 -44.10 16.83 -6.79
CA ARG A 528 -45.14 17.74 -6.29
C ARG A 528 -46.50 17.22 -6.74
N SER A 529 -47.56 17.52 -5.99
CA SER A 529 -48.92 17.25 -6.50
C SER A 529 -49.13 17.95 -7.85
N TYR A 530 -49.75 17.26 -8.80
CA TYR A 530 -50.11 17.85 -10.10
C TYR A 530 -50.94 19.12 -9.91
N SER A 531 -50.74 20.13 -10.77
CA SER A 531 -51.60 21.30 -10.76
C SER A 531 -53.07 20.88 -10.88
N ARG A 532 -53.93 21.47 -10.05
CA ARG A 532 -55.39 21.26 -10.10
C ARG A 532 -56.11 22.56 -10.45
N GLU A 533 -55.40 23.51 -11.06
CA GLU A 533 -55.95 24.83 -11.43
C GLU A 533 -57.17 24.72 -12.35
N TYR A 534 -57.24 23.67 -13.17
CA TYR A 534 -58.44 23.34 -13.98
C TYR A 534 -59.72 23.18 -13.16
N LYS A 535 -59.64 22.86 -11.85
CA LYS A 535 -60.83 22.78 -10.98
C LYS A 535 -61.41 24.15 -10.64
N ASN A 536 -60.60 25.20 -10.67
CA ASN A 536 -60.96 26.56 -10.28
C ASN A 536 -61.28 27.46 -11.49
N ALA A 537 -61.09 26.97 -12.72
CA ALA A 537 -61.40 27.71 -13.94
C ALA A 537 -62.91 27.88 -14.16
N THR A 538 -63.32 29.06 -14.65
CA THR A 538 -64.72 29.45 -14.84
C THR A 538 -65.28 29.10 -16.22
N THR A 539 -64.43 28.97 -17.24
CA THR A 539 -64.82 28.63 -18.63
C THR A 539 -64.42 27.20 -19.01
N VAL A 540 -65.12 26.62 -19.98
CA VAL A 540 -64.84 25.25 -20.46
C VAL A 540 -63.50 25.19 -21.18
N GLU A 541 -63.14 26.21 -21.95
CA GLU A 541 -61.84 26.29 -22.63
C GLU A 541 -60.67 26.29 -21.63
N GLN A 542 -60.73 27.09 -20.57
CA GLN A 542 -59.69 27.14 -19.53
C GLN A 542 -59.58 25.84 -18.73
N LYS A 543 -60.69 25.11 -18.56
CA LYS A 543 -60.67 23.78 -17.93
C LYS A 543 -59.95 22.76 -18.81
N ILE A 544 -60.18 22.79 -20.12
CA ILE A 544 -59.53 21.90 -21.09
C ILE A 544 -58.04 22.24 -21.19
N GLU A 545 -57.68 23.52 -21.25
CA GLU A 545 -56.30 23.99 -21.28
C GLU A 545 -55.55 23.56 -20.01
N GLY A 546 -56.08 23.85 -18.81
CA GLY A 546 -55.45 23.43 -17.56
C GLY A 546 -55.40 21.91 -17.36
N LEU A 547 -56.36 21.15 -17.92
CA LEU A 547 -56.31 19.68 -17.93
C LEU A 547 -55.22 19.17 -18.88
N ASN A 548 -55.09 19.76 -20.06
CA ASN A 548 -54.04 19.43 -21.03
C ASN A 548 -52.66 19.76 -20.46
N ASP A 549 -52.49 20.90 -19.80
CA ASP A 549 -51.25 21.25 -19.10
C ASP A 549 -50.90 20.23 -18.02
N THR A 550 -51.90 19.78 -17.27
CA THR A 550 -51.73 18.72 -16.26
C THR A 550 -51.35 17.38 -16.90
N ILE A 551 -51.89 17.04 -18.08
CA ILE A 551 -51.55 15.83 -18.84
C ILE A 551 -50.15 15.92 -19.44
N VAL A 552 -49.75 17.08 -19.96
CA VAL A 552 -48.39 17.34 -20.45
C VAL A 552 -47.39 17.28 -19.29
N GLU A 553 -47.74 17.85 -18.14
CA GLU A 553 -46.95 17.74 -16.91
C GLU A 553 -46.85 16.27 -16.45
N PHE A 554 -47.93 15.50 -16.48
CA PHE A 554 -47.93 14.07 -16.19
C PHE A 554 -47.05 13.29 -17.17
N ALA A 555 -47.20 13.52 -18.47
CA ALA A 555 -46.41 12.85 -19.50
C ALA A 555 -44.93 13.17 -19.33
N SER A 556 -44.58 14.44 -19.19
CA SER A 556 -43.18 14.89 -19.00
C SER A 556 -42.53 14.28 -17.75
N ARG A 557 -43.23 14.23 -16.61
CA ARG A 557 -42.75 13.57 -15.38
C ARG A 557 -42.72 12.04 -15.47
N THR A 558 -43.48 11.44 -16.38
CA THR A 558 -43.46 9.98 -16.58
C THR A 558 -42.35 9.57 -17.53
N THR A 559 -42.01 10.40 -18.52
CA THR A 559 -40.99 10.10 -19.53
C THR A 559 -39.58 10.62 -19.21
N ASP A 560 -39.43 11.71 -18.45
CA ASP A 560 -38.14 12.33 -18.13
C ASP A 560 -38.18 13.07 -16.77
N ALA A 561 -38.65 12.40 -15.71
CA ALA A 561 -38.61 12.99 -14.36
C ALA A 561 -37.16 13.10 -13.88
N LYS A 562 -36.65 14.33 -13.82
CA LYS A 562 -35.47 14.64 -13.00
C LYS A 562 -35.74 14.26 -11.55
N THR A 563 -34.94 13.34 -11.02
CA THR A 563 -35.01 12.87 -9.62
C THR A 563 -34.23 13.79 -8.67
N TYR A 564 -33.31 14.61 -9.19
CA TYR A 564 -32.50 15.55 -8.41
C TYR A 564 -32.18 16.85 -9.17
N GLU A 565 -31.81 17.87 -8.41
CA GLU A 565 -31.14 19.10 -8.84
C GLU A 565 -29.71 19.11 -8.26
N GLU A 566 -28.72 19.43 -9.10
CA GLU A 566 -27.34 19.65 -8.65
C GLU A 566 -27.13 21.14 -8.32
N ARG A 567 -26.66 21.44 -7.11
CA ARG A 567 -26.30 22.81 -6.70
C ARG A 567 -24.84 22.88 -6.33
N ASP A 568 -24.05 23.62 -7.10
CA ASP A 568 -22.62 23.77 -6.84
C ASP A 568 -22.44 24.89 -5.81
N VAL A 569 -22.22 24.52 -4.56
CA VAL A 569 -22.12 25.47 -3.44
C VAL A 569 -20.80 26.25 -3.52
N ILE A 570 -19.71 25.53 -3.76
CA ILE A 570 -18.37 26.08 -3.92
C ILE A 570 -17.75 25.51 -5.18
N VAL A 571 -17.12 26.36 -5.98
CA VAL A 571 -16.38 25.98 -7.19
C VAL A 571 -14.95 26.51 -7.15
N TRP A 572 -14.06 25.76 -7.78
CA TRP A 572 -12.70 26.19 -8.04
C TRP A 572 -12.61 26.86 -9.41
N ASN A 573 -12.10 28.08 -9.43
CA ASN A 573 -11.89 28.87 -10.63
C ASN A 573 -10.47 29.44 -10.63
N GLU A 574 -9.63 29.00 -11.57
CA GLU A 574 -8.28 29.53 -11.82
C GLU A 574 -7.40 29.80 -10.57
N GLY A 575 -7.36 28.88 -9.60
CA GLY A 575 -6.52 29.07 -8.41
C GLY A 575 -7.26 29.56 -7.17
N LYS A 576 -8.57 29.81 -7.27
CA LYS A 576 -9.40 30.41 -6.21
C LYS A 576 -10.68 29.62 -5.95
N TYR A 577 -11.08 29.57 -4.68
CA TYR A 577 -12.39 29.05 -4.27
C TYR A 577 -13.44 30.17 -4.24
N GLU A 578 -14.55 29.95 -4.93
CA GLU A 578 -15.65 30.91 -5.09
C GLU A 578 -16.98 30.28 -4.66
N VAL A 579 -17.82 31.09 -4.03
CA VAL A 579 -19.22 30.75 -3.74
C VAL A 579 -20.03 30.79 -5.03
N LYS A 580 -20.98 29.89 -5.21
CA LYS A 580 -21.89 29.88 -6.37
C LYS A 580 -23.34 29.77 -5.93
N ASP A 581 -23.81 28.59 -5.55
CA ASP A 581 -25.19 28.38 -5.06
C ASP A 581 -25.25 28.40 -3.53
N SER A 582 -26.34 28.87 -2.92
CA SER A 582 -26.58 28.71 -1.47
C SER A 582 -27.17 27.34 -1.15
N LEU A 583 -26.94 26.87 0.08
CA LEU A 583 -27.60 25.68 0.61
C LEU A 583 -29.11 25.89 0.64
N THR A 584 -29.87 24.81 0.41
CA THR A 584 -31.33 24.88 0.57
C THR A 584 -31.71 25.12 2.04
N PRO A 585 -32.78 25.90 2.33
CA PRO A 585 -33.19 26.18 3.71
C PRO A 585 -33.45 24.92 4.55
N ASP A 586 -34.08 23.90 3.93
CA ASP A 586 -34.32 22.61 4.57
C ASP A 586 -33.01 21.94 4.99
N LYS A 587 -31.97 22.02 4.14
CA LYS A 587 -30.66 21.44 4.41
C LYS A 587 -29.92 22.22 5.51
N VAL A 588 -30.03 23.55 5.54
CA VAL A 588 -29.47 24.37 6.61
C VAL A 588 -30.11 24.01 7.95
N SER A 589 -31.44 23.88 7.98
CA SER A 589 -32.19 23.49 9.18
C SER A 589 -31.79 22.09 9.69
N GLU A 590 -31.68 21.12 8.79
CA GLU A 590 -31.21 19.76 9.08
C GLU A 590 -29.80 19.77 9.69
N MET A 591 -28.86 20.48 9.06
CA MET A 591 -27.47 20.56 9.52
C MET A 591 -27.38 21.21 10.91
N LEU A 592 -28.10 22.31 11.14
CA LEU A 592 -28.14 22.97 12.46
C LEU A 592 -28.72 22.05 13.55
N GLY A 593 -29.66 21.17 13.20
CA GLY A 593 -30.22 20.17 14.13
C GLY A 593 -29.18 19.21 14.69
N ASN A 594 -28.13 18.90 13.92
CA ASN A 594 -27.08 17.94 14.29
C ASN A 594 -25.87 18.57 14.99
N MET A 595 -25.76 19.90 14.96
CA MET A 595 -24.66 20.68 15.54
C MET A 595 -24.91 21.04 17.00
N ASP A 596 -23.84 21.19 17.79
CA ASP A 596 -23.90 21.83 19.10
C ASP A 596 -24.05 23.36 19.01
N GLU A 597 -24.18 24.05 20.15
CA GLU A 597 -24.47 25.49 20.13
C GLU A 597 -23.31 26.34 19.58
N GLU A 598 -22.05 25.95 19.85
CA GLU A 598 -20.87 26.65 19.34
C GLU A 598 -20.75 26.42 17.82
N GLU A 599 -20.91 25.18 17.38
CA GLU A 599 -20.92 24.80 15.96
C GLU A 599 -22.02 25.51 15.18
N ARG A 600 -23.23 25.64 15.75
CA ARG A 600 -24.36 26.37 15.15
C ARG A 600 -24.06 27.84 14.93
N GLU A 601 -23.48 28.51 15.93
CA GLU A 601 -23.13 29.93 15.83
C GLU A 601 -22.08 30.15 14.73
N LEU A 602 -21.04 29.31 14.72
CA LEU A 602 -20.00 29.34 13.69
C LEU A 602 -20.60 29.10 12.29
N PHE A 603 -21.51 28.14 12.15
CA PHE A 603 -22.14 27.83 10.86
C PHE A 603 -23.05 28.95 10.36
N ARG A 604 -23.87 29.56 11.23
CA ARG A 604 -24.69 30.72 10.86
C ARG A 604 -23.84 31.91 10.42
N ASN A 605 -22.77 32.19 11.15
CA ASN A 605 -21.82 33.26 10.81
C ASN A 605 -21.13 32.98 9.47
N PHE A 606 -20.74 31.74 9.22
CA PHE A 606 -20.18 31.32 7.93
C PHE A 606 -21.15 31.53 6.77
N LEU A 607 -22.40 31.09 6.91
CA LEU A 607 -23.43 31.26 5.90
C LEU A 607 -23.71 32.74 5.62
N SER A 608 -23.88 33.55 6.67
CA SER A 608 -24.13 34.99 6.55
C SER A 608 -22.98 35.73 5.86
N LYS A 609 -21.73 35.38 6.19
CA LYS A 609 -20.53 35.99 5.59
C LYS A 609 -20.41 35.74 4.09
N HIS A 610 -20.82 34.55 3.64
CA HIS A 610 -20.52 34.07 2.29
C HIS A 610 -21.72 34.10 1.33
N TRP A 611 -22.94 33.96 1.84
CA TRP A 611 -24.19 33.98 1.06
C TRP A 611 -25.20 35.04 1.54
N GLY A 612 -24.89 35.82 2.58
CA GLY A 612 -25.76 36.88 3.09
C GLY A 612 -27.05 36.34 3.73
N ASN A 613 -28.14 37.12 3.68
CA ASN A 613 -29.48 36.70 4.14
C ASN A 613 -30.18 35.70 3.20
N ALA A 614 -29.48 35.18 2.18
CA ALA A 614 -30.01 34.18 1.25
C ALA A 614 -29.79 32.72 1.72
N ALA A 615 -29.34 32.55 2.98
CA ALA A 615 -29.05 31.26 3.61
C ALA A 615 -30.14 30.86 4.62
#